data_AF-A0A9X3IVM4-F1
#
_entry.id   AF-A0A9X3IVM4-F1
#
_cell.length_a   1.000
_cell.length_b   1.000
_cell.length_c   1.000
_cell.angle_alpha   90.00
_cell.angle_beta   90.00
_cell.angle_gamma   90.00
#
_symmetry.space_group_name_H-M   'P 1'
#
loop_
_entity.id
_entity.type
_entity.pdbx_description
1 polymer ?
#
loop_
_entity_poly.entity_id
_entity_poly.type
_entity_poly.pdbx_seq_one_letter_code
_entity_poly.pdbx_strand_id
1 'polypeptide(L)'
;MMRIVLGGEGPNELGGWCDQPPYRRTPPDMGVLEALLRRVRPDGWIVVDAVVWSSIRKFRAGGHADAEERNVLGLALRARERGADVVVFTRDCDGDGPQHRRRRDSIERGIARANDEFPQGPLVVGGLAVRMIEAWILALGGERRSEEMGRDGLETGFRRLKLPLKSTPALVEHPSCGVSRHPSGCGVIEELAETSDRGPQLCLRSQRSRSEAES
;
A
#
# COMPACT_ATOMS: atom_id res chain seq x y z
N MET A 1 13.86 -8.31 9.67
CA MET A 1 12.97 -7.13 9.65
C MET A 1 13.23 -6.41 8.35
N MET A 2 12.19 -6.10 7.56
CA MET A 2 12.34 -5.50 6.22
C MET A 2 12.34 -3.98 6.31
N ARG A 3 13.29 -3.34 5.65
CA ARG A 3 13.42 -1.89 5.51
C ARG A 3 12.53 -1.43 4.36
N ILE A 4 11.63 -0.49 4.62
CA ILE A 4 10.64 -0.07 3.63
C ILE A 4 10.68 1.43 3.37
N VAL A 5 10.40 1.82 2.13
CA VAL A 5 10.09 3.20 1.77
C VAL A 5 8.61 3.30 1.41
N LEU A 6 7.95 4.33 1.96
CA LEU A 6 6.54 4.59 1.69
C LEU A 6 6.36 5.67 0.60
N GLY A 7 5.36 5.48 -0.28
CA GLY A 7 4.86 6.48 -1.22
C GLY A 7 3.35 6.67 -1.07
N GLY A 8 2.87 7.91 -1.06
CA GLY A 8 1.43 8.18 -0.91
C GLY A 8 1.03 9.59 -1.30
N GLU A 9 -0.27 9.90 -1.28
CA GLU A 9 -0.80 11.22 -1.66
C GLU A 9 -0.53 12.29 -0.60
N GLY A 10 -0.55 11.92 0.68
CA GLY A 10 -0.34 12.90 1.74
C GLY A 10 -0.35 12.32 3.16
N PRO A 11 -0.77 13.13 4.15
CA PRO A 11 -0.71 12.76 5.56
C PRO A 11 -1.58 11.55 5.94
N ASN A 12 -2.64 11.23 5.19
CA ASN A 12 -3.45 10.06 5.50
C ASN A 12 -2.69 8.76 5.26
N GLU A 13 -2.00 8.65 4.14
CA GLU A 13 -1.26 7.45 3.76
C GLU A 13 0.04 7.35 4.58
N LEU A 14 0.71 8.49 4.78
CA LEU A 14 2.08 8.56 5.29
C LEU A 14 2.17 8.96 6.78
N GLY A 15 1.11 9.50 7.38
CA GLY A 15 1.15 10.04 8.74
C GLY A 15 2.17 11.18 8.85
N GLY A 16 2.91 11.20 9.96
CA GLY A 16 4.00 12.16 10.21
C GLY A 16 5.18 12.00 9.24
N TRP A 17 5.25 10.91 8.46
CA TRP A 17 6.28 10.80 7.42
C TRP A 17 6.07 11.77 6.26
N CYS A 18 4.89 12.36 6.13
CA CYS A 18 4.60 13.43 5.18
C CYS A 18 5.42 14.70 5.47
N ASP A 19 5.82 14.92 6.72
CA ASP A 19 6.61 16.08 7.11
C ASP A 19 8.07 15.92 6.71
N GLN A 20 8.71 17.03 6.35
CA GLN A 20 10.16 17.05 6.09
C GLN A 20 10.94 16.73 7.38
N PRO A 21 12.15 16.12 7.27
CA PRO A 21 12.91 15.69 8.45
C PRO A 21 13.07 16.74 9.57
N PRO A 22 13.29 18.04 9.30
CA PRO A 22 13.42 19.05 10.36
C PRO A 22 12.15 19.30 11.18
N TYR A 23 10.97 19.02 10.61
CA TYR A 23 9.66 19.26 11.23
C TYR A 23 8.97 17.97 11.67
N ARG A 24 9.56 16.82 11.35
CA ARG A 24 9.01 15.50 11.63
C ARG A 24 9.19 15.13 13.10
N ARG A 25 8.11 14.71 13.75
CA ARG A 25 8.15 14.15 15.11
C ARG A 25 8.97 12.86 15.15
N THR A 26 9.60 12.58 16.29
CA THR A 26 10.36 11.33 16.49
C THR A 26 9.80 10.57 17.70
N PRO A 27 9.23 9.35 17.53
CA PRO A 27 8.94 8.73 16.23
C PRO A 27 7.83 9.48 15.46
N PRO A 28 7.77 9.35 14.12
CA PRO A 28 6.69 9.94 13.33
C PRO A 28 5.35 9.28 13.65
N ASP A 29 4.26 10.05 13.58
CA ASP A 29 2.92 9.49 13.70
C ASP A 29 2.65 8.54 12.52
N MET A 30 1.97 7.43 12.80
CA MET A 30 1.73 6.37 11.82
C MET A 30 0.68 6.79 10.78
N GLY A 31 0.97 6.51 9.50
CA GLY A 31 -0.02 6.61 8.42
C GLY A 31 -0.76 5.30 8.17
N VAL A 32 -1.82 5.33 7.35
CA VAL A 32 -2.62 4.13 7.03
C VAL A 32 -1.76 3.02 6.40
N LEU A 33 -0.82 3.36 5.50
CA LEU A 33 0.04 2.36 4.89
C LEU A 33 0.85 1.57 5.92
N GLU A 34 1.47 2.28 6.86
CA GLU A 34 2.24 1.63 7.92
C GLU A 34 1.35 0.78 8.84
N ALA A 35 0.16 1.27 9.19
CA ALA A 35 -0.80 0.51 10.01
C ALA A 35 -1.23 -0.80 9.33
N LEU A 36 -1.56 -0.75 8.03
CA LEU A 36 -1.94 -1.93 7.26
C LEU A 36 -0.82 -2.97 7.19
N LEU A 37 0.42 -2.53 6.98
CA LEU A 37 1.58 -3.42 6.98
C LEU A 37 1.77 -4.08 8.34
N ARG A 38 1.71 -3.30 9.43
CA ARG A 38 1.86 -3.84 10.78
C ARG A 38 0.71 -4.75 11.19
N ARG A 39 -0.50 -4.56 10.66
CA ARG A 39 -1.59 -5.54 10.83
C ARG A 39 -1.24 -6.90 10.22
N VAL A 40 -0.66 -6.90 9.01
CA VAL A 40 -0.24 -8.14 8.35
C VAL A 40 0.95 -8.78 9.08
N ARG A 41 1.90 -7.97 9.55
CA ARG A 41 3.07 -8.44 10.31
C ARG A 41 3.56 -7.35 11.28
N PRO A 42 3.24 -7.43 12.59
CA PRO A 42 3.49 -6.34 13.55
C PRO A 42 4.94 -5.85 13.61
N ASP A 43 5.88 -6.79 13.70
CA ASP A 43 7.32 -6.50 13.82
C ASP A 43 8.09 -6.83 12.52
N GLY A 44 7.38 -6.86 11.39
CA GLY A 44 7.94 -7.21 10.10
C GLY A 44 8.73 -6.09 9.44
N TRP A 45 8.48 -4.83 9.82
CA TRP A 45 8.72 -3.66 8.99
C TRP A 45 9.42 -2.53 9.74
N ILE A 46 10.38 -1.89 9.09
CA ILE A 46 11.00 -0.63 9.52
C ILE A 46 10.83 0.38 8.40
N VAL A 47 10.08 1.45 8.62
CA VAL A 47 10.01 2.58 7.69
C VAL A 47 11.33 3.36 7.77
N VAL A 48 12.07 3.41 6.66
CA VAL A 48 13.37 4.11 6.58
C VAL A 48 13.28 5.45 5.85
N ASP A 49 12.25 5.63 5.02
CA ASP A 49 11.96 6.89 4.35
C ASP A 49 10.51 6.90 3.85
N ALA A 50 10.02 8.09 3.51
CA ALA A 50 8.77 8.25 2.78
C ALA A 50 8.84 9.44 1.81
N VAL A 51 7.92 9.49 0.86
CA VAL A 51 7.79 10.62 -0.06
C VAL A 51 6.35 10.79 -0.53
N VAL A 52 5.87 12.04 -0.54
CA VAL A 52 4.59 12.40 -1.16
C VAL A 52 4.71 12.25 -2.67
N TRP A 53 3.70 11.68 -3.32
CA TRP A 53 3.73 11.32 -4.74
C TRP A 53 4.10 12.49 -5.66
N SER A 54 3.52 13.66 -5.40
CA SER A 54 3.79 14.91 -6.14
C SER A 54 5.24 15.41 -5.99
N SER A 55 5.94 14.95 -4.95
CA SER A 55 7.32 15.33 -4.60
C SER A 55 8.35 14.28 -5.03
N ILE A 56 7.93 13.19 -5.70
CA ILE A 56 8.88 12.20 -6.22
C ILE A 56 9.73 12.84 -7.32
N ARG A 57 11.05 12.73 -7.19
CA ARG A 57 11.99 13.13 -8.24
C ARG A 57 11.79 12.23 -9.45
N LYS A 58 11.22 12.78 -10.52
CA LYS A 58 10.96 12.04 -11.77
C LYS A 58 12.24 11.41 -12.31
N PHE A 59 12.19 10.11 -12.58
CA PHE A 59 13.26 9.41 -13.26
C PHE A 59 13.38 9.90 -14.72
N ARG A 60 14.61 10.10 -15.21
CA ARG A 60 14.87 10.69 -16.53
C ARG A 60 15.71 9.81 -17.46
N ALA A 61 16.20 8.66 -17.03
CA ALA A 61 16.98 7.77 -17.88
C ALA A 61 16.08 6.88 -18.76
N GLY A 62 16.57 6.51 -19.94
CA GLY A 62 15.94 5.48 -20.79
C GLY A 62 14.71 5.94 -21.60
N GLY A 63 14.70 7.15 -22.16
CA GLY A 63 13.69 7.58 -23.14
C GLY A 63 12.40 8.19 -22.57
N HIS A 64 11.42 8.43 -23.45
CA HIS A 64 10.17 9.08 -23.09
C HIS A 64 9.23 8.10 -22.39
N ALA A 65 8.95 8.35 -21.12
CA ALA A 65 7.93 7.68 -20.34
C ALA A 65 6.92 8.69 -19.81
N ASP A 66 5.68 8.26 -19.58
CA ASP A 66 4.67 9.14 -19.02
C ASP A 66 4.97 9.47 -17.54
N ALA A 67 4.19 10.37 -16.95
CA ALA A 67 4.51 10.94 -15.64
C ALA A 67 4.43 9.92 -14.49
N GLU A 68 3.47 9.00 -14.53
CA GLU A 68 3.22 8.06 -13.43
C GLU A 68 4.27 6.95 -13.44
N GLU A 69 4.62 6.43 -14.63
CA GLU A 69 5.73 5.48 -14.83
C GLU A 69 7.06 6.04 -14.27
N ARG A 70 7.37 7.31 -14.59
CA ARG A 70 8.57 7.98 -14.08
C ARG A 70 8.56 8.22 -12.57
N ASN A 71 7.38 8.34 -11.97
CA ASN A 71 7.25 8.44 -10.52
C ASN A 71 7.51 7.09 -9.86
N VAL A 72 6.98 5.98 -10.40
CA VAL A 72 7.29 4.64 -9.87
C VAL A 72 8.79 4.36 -9.94
N LEU A 73 9.44 4.64 -11.08
CA LEU A 73 10.88 4.50 -11.22
C LEU A 73 11.67 5.40 -10.25
N GLY A 74 11.23 6.65 -10.08
CA GLY A 74 11.84 7.58 -9.14
C GLY A 74 11.72 7.12 -7.69
N LEU A 75 10.59 6.50 -7.34
CA LEU A 75 10.35 5.93 -6.02
C LEU A 75 11.21 4.69 -5.77
N ALA A 76 11.32 3.79 -6.75
CA ALA A 76 12.21 2.63 -6.67
C ALA A 76 13.68 3.04 -6.52
N LEU A 77 14.13 4.04 -7.29
CA LEU A 77 15.48 4.60 -7.16
C LEU A 77 15.71 5.18 -5.76
N ARG A 78 14.77 5.99 -5.24
CA ARG A 78 14.86 6.55 -3.88
C ARG A 78 15.00 5.43 -2.84
N ALA A 79 14.19 4.38 -2.95
CA ALA A 79 14.26 3.27 -2.01
C ALA A 79 15.60 2.53 -2.05
N ARG A 80 16.15 2.33 -3.25
CA ARG A 80 17.51 1.81 -3.42
C ARG A 80 18.56 2.73 -2.78
N GLU A 81 18.49 4.04 -3.01
CA GLU A 81 19.39 5.04 -2.41
C GLU A 81 19.31 5.06 -0.87
N ARG A 82 18.19 4.61 -0.29
CA ARG A 82 17.99 4.49 1.17
C ARG A 82 18.31 3.11 1.74
N GLY A 83 18.76 2.17 0.89
CA GLY A 83 19.01 0.79 1.27
C GLY A 83 17.76 0.10 1.81
N ALA A 84 16.61 0.35 1.19
CA ALA A 84 15.37 -0.34 1.50
C ALA A 84 15.28 -1.67 0.75
N ASP A 85 14.58 -2.63 1.35
CA ASP A 85 14.28 -3.94 0.78
C ASP A 85 12.98 -3.89 -0.05
N VAL A 86 12.05 -3.00 0.33
CA VAL A 86 10.70 -2.92 -0.27
C VAL A 86 10.28 -1.46 -0.45
N VAL A 87 9.60 -1.18 -1.55
CA VAL A 87 8.80 0.03 -1.76
C VAL A 87 7.34 -0.33 -1.51
N VAL A 88 6.65 0.44 -0.68
CA VAL A 88 5.20 0.34 -0.51
C VAL A 88 4.54 1.64 -0.91
N PHE A 89 3.56 1.61 -1.81
CA PHE A 89 2.84 2.83 -2.17
C PHE A 89 1.37 2.63 -2.51
N THR A 90 0.59 3.71 -2.33
CA THR A 90 -0.73 3.87 -2.97
C THR A 90 -0.70 5.05 -3.92
N ARG A 91 -1.54 4.98 -4.95
CA ARG A 91 -1.92 6.12 -5.77
C ARG A 91 -3.44 6.16 -5.84
N ASP A 92 -4.02 7.35 -5.71
CA ASP A 92 -5.48 7.48 -5.77
C ASP A 92 -6.01 7.49 -7.22
N CYS A 93 -7.23 6.98 -7.36
CA CYS A 93 -7.95 6.87 -8.61
C CYS A 93 -9.31 7.57 -8.50
N ASP A 94 -9.33 8.87 -8.83
CA ASP A 94 -10.55 9.70 -8.75
C ASP A 94 -11.59 9.38 -9.85
N GLY A 95 -12.11 8.16 -9.88
CA GLY A 95 -13.17 7.73 -10.80
C GLY A 95 -12.71 6.75 -11.88
N ASP A 96 -13.61 6.48 -12.83
CA ASP A 96 -13.50 5.38 -13.79
C ASP A 96 -13.37 5.83 -15.26
N GLY A 97 -13.13 7.14 -15.46
CA GLY A 97 -12.92 7.75 -16.77
C GLY A 97 -11.68 7.21 -17.50
N PRO A 98 -11.57 7.43 -18.83
CA PRO A 98 -10.45 6.94 -19.64
C PRO A 98 -9.06 7.34 -19.10
N GLN A 99 -8.94 8.50 -18.47
CA GLN A 99 -7.73 8.99 -17.83
C GLN A 99 -7.26 8.12 -16.65
N HIS A 100 -8.21 7.51 -15.93
CA HIS A 100 -7.93 6.66 -14.78
C HIS A 100 -7.42 5.28 -15.20
N ARG A 101 -7.99 4.73 -16.29
CA ARG A 101 -7.44 3.51 -16.93
C ARG A 101 -6.01 3.74 -17.41
N ARG A 102 -5.74 4.86 -18.09
CA ARG A 102 -4.37 5.21 -18.51
C ARG A 102 -3.39 5.33 -17.34
N ARG A 103 -3.83 5.90 -16.21
CA ARG A 103 -3.03 5.95 -14.98
C ARG A 103 -2.70 4.54 -14.48
N ARG A 104 -3.68 3.63 -14.47
CA ARG A 104 -3.48 2.22 -14.07
C ARG A 104 -2.42 1.55 -14.92
N ASP A 105 -2.59 1.60 -16.24
CA ASP A 105 -1.68 0.97 -17.18
C ASP A 105 -0.26 1.55 -17.03
N SER A 106 -0.16 2.85 -16.74
CA SER A 106 1.14 3.51 -16.51
C SER A 106 1.82 3.07 -15.22
N ILE A 107 1.08 2.99 -14.12
CA ILE A 107 1.61 2.49 -12.85
C ILE A 107 2.10 1.04 -13.01
N GLU A 108 1.31 0.18 -13.68
CA GLU A 108 1.68 -1.21 -13.95
C GLU A 108 2.95 -1.31 -14.81
N ARG A 109 3.05 -0.52 -15.88
CA ARG A 109 4.30 -0.41 -16.66
C ARG A 109 5.48 0.08 -15.81
N GLY A 110 5.25 1.06 -14.94
CA GLY A 110 6.26 1.59 -14.03
C GLY A 110 6.80 0.55 -13.07
N ILE A 111 5.92 -0.30 -12.52
CA ILE A 111 6.31 -1.41 -11.63
C ILE A 111 7.13 -2.43 -12.41
N ALA A 112 6.64 -2.87 -13.57
CA ALA A 112 7.35 -3.83 -14.42
C ALA A 112 8.75 -3.32 -14.78
N ARG A 113 8.83 -2.09 -15.28
CA ARG A 113 10.09 -1.47 -15.66
C ARG A 113 11.02 -1.22 -14.48
N ALA A 114 10.50 -0.89 -13.29
CA ALA A 114 11.34 -0.75 -12.09
C ALA A 114 12.02 -2.07 -11.72
N ASN A 115 11.33 -3.20 -11.87
CA ASN A 115 11.92 -4.51 -11.64
C ASN A 115 13.00 -4.84 -12.69
N ASP A 116 12.78 -4.45 -13.95
CA ASP A 116 13.77 -4.67 -15.03
C ASP A 116 15.01 -3.77 -14.87
N GLU A 117 14.83 -2.49 -14.56
CA GLU A 117 15.90 -1.50 -14.42
C GLU A 117 16.72 -1.73 -13.12
N PHE A 118 16.07 -2.24 -12.08
CA PHE A 118 16.67 -2.48 -10.77
C PHE A 118 16.48 -3.95 -10.34
N PRO A 119 17.13 -4.92 -11.02
CA PRO A 119 16.91 -6.34 -10.77
C PRO A 119 17.40 -6.82 -9.40
N GLN A 120 18.31 -6.08 -8.77
CA GLN A 120 18.76 -6.27 -7.38
C GLN A 120 18.25 -5.15 -6.46
N GLY A 121 17.25 -4.40 -6.93
CA GLY A 121 16.65 -3.29 -6.22
C GLY A 121 15.57 -3.74 -5.24
N PRO A 122 14.91 -2.78 -4.57
CA PRO A 122 13.81 -3.06 -3.68
C PRO A 122 12.62 -3.68 -4.43
N LEU A 123 11.94 -4.63 -3.79
CA LEU A 123 10.67 -5.14 -4.30
C LEU A 123 9.63 -4.02 -4.31
N VAL A 124 9.00 -3.78 -5.46
CA VAL A 124 7.94 -2.77 -5.57
C VAL A 124 6.59 -3.40 -5.29
N VAL A 125 5.99 -3.07 -4.14
CA VAL A 125 4.67 -3.53 -3.69
C VAL A 125 3.73 -2.33 -3.64
N GLY A 126 2.82 -2.21 -4.59
CA GLY A 126 1.89 -1.09 -4.61
C GLY A 126 1.12 -1.04 -5.90
N GLY A 127 0.28 -0.01 -6.02
CA GLY A 127 -0.56 0.18 -7.20
C GLY A 127 -1.56 1.30 -6.99
N LEU A 128 -2.59 1.32 -7.83
CA LEU A 128 -3.74 2.19 -7.61
C LEU A 128 -4.63 1.61 -6.51
N ALA A 129 -4.96 2.43 -5.51
CA ALA A 129 -6.09 2.14 -4.65
C ALA A 129 -7.36 2.22 -5.52
N VAL A 130 -8.09 1.11 -5.62
CA VAL A 130 -9.38 1.12 -6.33
C VAL A 130 -10.33 2.05 -5.58
N ARG A 131 -10.80 3.08 -6.29
CA ARG A 131 -11.43 4.32 -5.79
C ARG A 131 -10.52 5.17 -4.90
N MET A 132 -10.42 4.88 -3.60
CA MET A 132 -9.64 5.67 -2.61
C MET A 132 -9.21 4.77 -1.43
N ILE A 133 -8.26 5.21 -0.61
CA ILE A 133 -7.80 4.44 0.56
C ILE A 133 -8.93 4.12 1.55
N GLU A 134 -9.93 5.00 1.67
CA GLU A 134 -11.13 4.77 2.49
C GLU A 134 -11.89 3.49 2.12
N ALA A 135 -11.92 3.12 0.84
CA ALA A 135 -12.54 1.88 0.39
C ALA A 135 -11.86 0.65 1.00
N TRP A 136 -10.54 0.70 1.17
CA TRP A 136 -9.77 -0.41 1.73
C TRP A 136 -10.03 -0.55 3.23
N ILE A 137 -10.16 0.57 3.94
CA ILE A 137 -10.54 0.55 5.36
C ILE A 137 -11.93 -0.07 5.54
N LEU A 138 -12.90 0.29 4.70
CA LEU A 138 -14.24 -0.33 4.75
C LEU A 138 -14.18 -1.83 4.46
N ALA A 139 -13.39 -2.26 3.46
CA ALA A 139 -13.20 -3.67 3.15
C ALA A 139 -12.66 -4.45 4.36
N LEU A 140 -11.64 -3.89 5.03
CA LEU A 140 -11.07 -4.49 6.23
C LEU A 140 -12.08 -4.50 7.38
N GLY A 141 -12.95 -3.49 7.45
CA GLY A 141 -14.09 -3.43 8.37
C GLY A 141 -15.20 -4.45 8.07
N GLY A 142 -15.06 -5.26 7.02
CA GLY A 142 -16.02 -6.28 6.61
C GLY A 142 -17.08 -5.79 5.62
N GLU A 143 -17.01 -4.54 5.15
CA GLU A 143 -17.93 -4.02 4.15
C GLU A 143 -17.60 -4.64 2.78
N ARG A 144 -18.58 -5.30 2.17
CA ARG A 144 -18.42 -5.92 0.86
C ARG A 144 -18.56 -4.89 -0.25
N ARG A 145 -17.81 -5.07 -1.34
CA ARG A 145 -17.86 -4.23 -2.55
C ARG A 145 -17.49 -2.77 -2.28
N SER A 146 -16.69 -2.49 -1.25
CA SER A 146 -16.24 -1.12 -0.96
C SER A 146 -15.35 -0.57 -2.08
N GLU A 147 -14.66 -1.43 -2.82
CA GLU A 147 -13.90 -1.11 -4.03
C GLU A 147 -14.77 -0.54 -5.16
N GLU A 148 -16.09 -0.80 -5.12
CA GLU A 148 -17.04 -0.26 -6.08
C GLU A 148 -17.74 1.00 -5.55
N MET A 149 -17.47 1.46 -4.32
CA MET A 149 -18.19 2.59 -3.72
C MET A 149 -17.66 3.93 -4.21
N GLY A 150 -18.57 4.77 -4.70
CA GLY A 150 -18.29 6.18 -4.93
C GLY A 150 -18.19 6.94 -3.61
N ARG A 151 -17.83 8.23 -3.67
CA ARG A 151 -17.66 9.08 -2.49
C ARG A 151 -18.84 9.01 -1.52
N ASP A 152 -20.07 9.13 -2.02
CA ASP A 152 -21.29 9.10 -1.19
C ASP A 152 -21.50 7.74 -0.50
N GLY A 153 -21.13 6.66 -1.19
CA GLY A 153 -21.16 5.30 -0.64
C GLY A 153 -20.12 5.13 0.47
N LEU A 154 -18.92 5.65 0.27
CA LEU A 154 -17.86 5.65 1.29
C LEU A 154 -18.26 6.48 2.51
N GLU A 155 -18.81 7.68 2.32
CA GLU A 155 -19.32 8.51 3.40
C GLU A 155 -20.40 7.78 4.22
N THR A 156 -21.32 7.08 3.54
CA THR A 156 -22.36 6.28 4.19
C THR A 156 -21.76 5.10 4.97
N GLY A 157 -20.79 4.39 4.38
CA GLY A 157 -20.08 3.29 5.04
C GLY A 157 -19.36 3.75 6.31
N PHE A 158 -18.62 4.86 6.23
CA PHE A 158 -17.90 5.43 7.37
C PHE A 158 -18.83 5.87 8.50
N ARG A 159 -19.97 6.51 8.17
CA ARG A 159 -21.00 6.84 9.17
C ARG A 159 -21.53 5.59 9.88
N ARG A 160 -21.72 4.49 9.15
CA ARG A 160 -22.18 3.20 9.72
C ARG A 160 -21.17 2.60 10.69
N LEU A 161 -19.88 2.67 10.35
CA LEU A 161 -18.77 2.25 11.22
C LEU A 161 -18.47 3.27 12.33
N LYS A 162 -19.19 4.40 12.38
CA LYS A 162 -18.95 5.53 13.30
C LYS A 162 -17.51 6.05 13.21
N LEU A 163 -16.93 6.01 12.01
CA LEU A 163 -15.60 6.52 11.73
C LEU A 163 -15.70 7.90 11.07
N PRO A 164 -14.89 8.89 11.50
CA PRO A 164 -14.72 10.13 10.76
C PRO A 164 -13.99 9.87 9.43
N LEU A 165 -14.58 10.33 8.32
CA LEU A 165 -13.94 10.30 7.00
C LEU A 165 -12.64 11.14 7.05
N LYS A 166 -11.55 10.65 6.44
CA LYS A 166 -10.24 11.32 6.36
C LYS A 166 -9.53 11.57 7.70
N SER A 167 -9.85 10.83 8.75
CA SER A 167 -9.13 10.93 10.03
C SER A 167 -8.07 9.83 10.12
N THR A 168 -6.81 10.16 9.82
CA THR A 168 -5.69 9.21 9.94
C THR A 168 -5.66 8.48 11.29
N PRO A 169 -5.84 9.15 12.46
CA PRO A 169 -5.90 8.45 13.74
C PRO A 169 -7.05 7.45 13.82
N ALA A 170 -8.26 7.83 13.42
CA ALA A 170 -9.41 6.91 13.45
C ALA A 170 -9.23 5.73 12.49
N LEU A 171 -8.53 5.94 11.38
CA LEU A 171 -8.20 4.90 10.40
C LEU A 171 -7.16 3.92 10.94
N VAL A 172 -6.13 4.41 11.64
CA VAL A 172 -5.08 3.58 12.25
C VAL A 172 -5.61 2.81 13.48
N GLU A 173 -6.47 3.45 14.29
CA GLU A 173 -7.00 2.89 15.54
C GLU A 173 -8.21 1.97 15.34
N HIS A 174 -8.84 1.96 14.16
CA HIS A 174 -10.00 1.11 13.89
C HIS A 174 -9.62 -0.38 14.07
N PRO A 175 -10.45 -1.25 14.68
CA PRO A 175 -10.11 -2.66 14.92
C PRO A 175 -9.72 -3.46 13.67
N SER A 176 -10.16 -3.01 12.49
CA SER A 176 -9.76 -3.60 11.20
C SER A 176 -8.38 -3.17 10.69
N CYS A 177 -7.77 -2.14 11.28
CA CYS A 177 -6.43 -1.65 11.00
C CYS A 177 -5.50 -1.75 12.23
N GLY A 178 -6.08 -1.84 13.42
CA GLY A 178 -5.38 -1.77 14.69
C GLY A 178 -4.44 -2.95 14.90
N VAL A 179 -3.17 -2.62 15.06
CA VAL A 179 -2.25 -3.33 15.93
C VAL A 179 -2.71 -2.98 17.34
N SER A 180 -3.25 -3.94 18.09
CA SER A 180 -3.50 -3.72 19.51
C SER A 180 -2.20 -3.21 20.12
N ARG A 181 -2.21 -2.00 20.70
CA ARG A 181 -1.11 -1.57 21.56
C ARG A 181 -1.03 -2.62 22.65
N HIS A 182 -0.03 -3.49 22.59
CA HIS A 182 0.26 -4.37 23.71
C HIS A 182 0.49 -3.44 24.91
N PRO A 183 -0.31 -3.53 25.98
CA PRO A 183 0.08 -2.88 27.21
C PRO A 183 1.37 -3.57 27.64
N SER A 184 2.45 -2.80 27.71
CA SER A 184 3.66 -3.18 28.42
C SER A 184 3.26 -3.47 29.87
N GLY A 185 3.04 -4.74 30.17
CA GLY A 185 2.57 -5.17 31.48
C GLY A 185 2.40 -6.69 31.53
N CYS A 186 3.43 -7.35 32.05
CA CYS A 186 3.48 -8.68 32.66
C CYS A 186 2.15 -9.47 32.71
N GLY A 187 2.16 -10.67 32.10
CA GLY A 187 1.08 -11.65 32.26
C GLY A 187 1.30 -12.83 31.33
N VAL A 188 2.01 -13.84 31.81
CA VAL A 188 2.07 -15.17 31.19
C VAL A 188 0.64 -15.71 31.12
N ILE A 189 0.17 -16.06 29.92
CA ILE A 189 -0.92 -17.01 29.74
C ILE A 189 -0.44 -18.01 28.69
N GLU A 190 0.02 -19.16 29.20
CA GLU A 190 0.06 -20.43 28.48
C GLU A 190 -1.38 -20.87 28.11
N GLU A 191 -1.46 -21.75 27.11
CA GLU A 191 -2.67 -22.39 26.56
C GLU A 191 -3.43 -21.63 25.47
N LEU A 192 -3.12 -21.98 24.21
CA LEU A 192 -3.93 -22.96 23.47
C LEU A 192 -3.19 -23.32 22.17
N ALA A 193 -2.42 -24.39 22.24
CA ALA A 193 -1.91 -25.11 21.08
C ALA A 193 -3.00 -26.06 20.56
N GLU A 194 -2.90 -26.35 19.26
CA GLU A 194 -3.59 -27.41 18.52
C GLU A 194 -5.03 -27.11 18.04
N THR A 195 -5.17 -26.73 16.76
CA THR A 195 -5.52 -27.68 15.69
C THR A 195 -5.66 -27.01 14.32
N SER A 196 -5.31 -27.79 13.29
CA SER A 196 -5.70 -27.64 11.88
C SER A 196 -4.83 -26.76 10.97
N ASP A 197 -3.67 -27.34 10.64
CA ASP A 197 -3.09 -27.45 9.31
C ASP A 197 -4.12 -27.34 8.15
N ARG A 198 -4.07 -26.23 7.38
CA ARG A 198 -4.51 -26.07 5.97
C ARG A 198 -4.42 -24.58 5.57
N GLY A 199 -3.28 -24.20 4.98
CA GLY A 199 -3.11 -22.90 4.34
C GLY A 199 -3.95 -22.77 3.05
N PRO A 200 -4.40 -21.56 2.68
CA PRO A 200 -5.12 -21.34 1.43
C PRO A 200 -4.14 -21.35 0.24
N GLN A 201 -4.26 -22.36 -0.63
CA GLN A 201 -3.58 -22.39 -1.93
C GLN A 201 -4.19 -21.35 -2.87
N LEU A 202 -3.40 -20.35 -3.25
CA LEU A 202 -3.70 -19.47 -4.38
C LEU A 202 -3.65 -20.28 -5.69
N CYS A 203 -4.78 -20.35 -6.38
CA CYS A 203 -4.93 -21.03 -7.67
C CYS A 203 -4.39 -20.14 -8.81
N LEU A 204 -3.14 -20.36 -9.21
CA LEU A 204 -2.57 -19.82 -10.45
C LEU A 204 -2.98 -20.73 -11.62
N ARG A 205 -4.02 -20.36 -12.36
CA ARG A 205 -4.33 -20.99 -13.66
C ARG A 205 -3.41 -20.41 -14.74
N SER A 206 -2.37 -21.16 -15.06
CA SER A 206 -1.59 -21.04 -16.29
C SER A 206 -2.48 -21.34 -17.49
N GLN A 207 -2.71 -20.36 -18.36
CA GLN A 207 -3.21 -20.61 -19.71
C GLN A 207 -2.03 -21.07 -20.56
N ARG A 208 -1.96 -22.37 -20.87
CA ARG A 208 -1.19 -22.89 -21.99
C ARG A 208 -2.11 -23.08 -23.19
N SER A 209 -1.75 -22.38 -24.25
CA SER A 209 -2.20 -22.51 -25.62
C SER A 209 -2.24 -23.97 -26.08
N ARG A 210 -3.38 -24.40 -26.64
CA ARG A 210 -3.46 -25.55 -27.53
C ARG A 210 -3.37 -25.04 -28.97
N SER A 211 -2.22 -25.27 -29.60
CA SER A 211 -2.08 -25.40 -31.04
C SER A 211 -1.90 -26.87 -31.37
N GLU A 212 -2.38 -27.27 -32.55
CA GLU A 212 -2.21 -28.57 -33.22
C GLU A 212 -3.09 -29.71 -32.64
N ALA A 213 -3.71 -30.58 -33.44
CA ALA A 213 -3.91 -30.70 -34.88
C ALA A 213 -5.04 -31.74 -35.04
N GLU A 214 -5.83 -31.67 -36.10
CA GLU A 214 -6.42 -32.88 -36.67
C GLU A 214 -6.81 -32.62 -38.13
N SER A 215 -6.54 -33.65 -38.92
CA SER A 215 -6.67 -33.79 -40.36
C SER A 215 -8.09 -33.71 -40.89
#